data_AF-A0A096B7L9-F1
#
_entry.id   AF-A0A096B7L9-F1
#
_cell.length_a   1.000
_cell.length_b   1.000
_cell.length_c   1.000
_cell.angle_alpha   90.00
_cell.angle_beta   90.00
_cell.angle_gamma   90.00
#
_symmetry.space_group_name_H-M   'P 1'
#
loop_
_entity.id
_entity.type
_entity.pdbx_description
1 polymer ?
#
loop_
_entity_poly.entity_id
_entity_poly.type
_entity_poly.pdbx_seq_one_letter_code
_entity_poly.pdbx_strand_id
1 'polypeptide(L)'
;MSNMIQAAREQVAALTQAAYERAAAEGLLPAGAEVKATIEIPKDVTHGDYASSFAMAGAKALRKAPRQIAEVIVSHLDLAGTFF
;
A
#
# COMPACT_ATOMS: atom_id res chain seq x y z
N MET A 1 20.87 5.36 -14.36
CA MET A 1 20.00 4.36 -14.99
C MET A 1 19.03 3.87 -13.92
N SER A 2 17.82 4.43 -13.89
CA SER A 2 16.76 4.03 -12.96
C SER A 2 16.41 2.58 -13.24
N ASN A 3 16.62 1.71 -12.25
CA ASN A 3 16.30 0.29 -12.39
C ASN A 3 14.76 0.19 -12.43
N MET A 4 14.18 -0.45 -13.45
CA MET A 4 12.72 -0.50 -13.65
C MET A 4 11.98 -1.04 -12.41
N ILE A 5 12.64 -1.94 -11.67
CA ILE A 5 12.19 -2.50 -10.40
C ILE A 5 12.04 -1.41 -9.32
N GLN A 6 12.93 -0.42 -9.32
CA GLN A 6 12.89 0.69 -8.37
C GLN A 6 11.72 1.64 -8.69
N ALA A 7 11.51 1.95 -9.98
CA ALA A 7 10.36 2.73 -10.42
C ALA A 7 9.03 2.05 -10.09
N ALA A 8 8.94 0.73 -10.27
CA ALA A 8 7.76 -0.05 -9.89
C ALA A 8 7.48 0.01 -8.38
N ARG A 9 8.53 -0.13 -7.53
CA ARG A 9 8.39 0.01 -6.06
C ARG A 9 7.95 1.42 -5.66
N GLU A 10 8.53 2.46 -6.26
CA GLU A 10 8.11 3.84 -6.00
C GLU A 10 6.66 4.07 -6.41
N GLN A 11 6.23 3.51 -7.54
CA GLN A 11 4.84 3.61 -7.98
C GLN A 11 3.88 2.89 -7.04
N VAL A 12 4.17 1.66 -6.61
CA VAL A 12 3.34 0.95 -5.62
C VAL A 12 3.25 1.75 -4.31
N ALA A 13 4.33 2.38 -3.87
CA ALA A 13 4.32 3.21 -2.66
C ALA A 13 3.38 4.41 -2.83
N ALA A 14 3.50 5.11 -3.96
CA ALA A 14 2.65 6.24 -4.28
C ALA A 14 1.17 5.85 -4.38
N LEU A 15 0.85 4.72 -5.03
CA LEU A 15 -0.51 4.21 -5.15
C LEU A 15 -1.10 3.82 -3.80
N THR A 16 -0.32 3.12 -2.96
CA THR A 16 -0.73 2.74 -1.60
C THR A 16 -1.04 3.98 -0.77
N GLN A 17 -0.20 5.01 -0.87
CA GLN A 17 -0.37 6.25 -0.13
C GLN A 17 -1.59 7.05 -0.63
N ALA A 18 -1.78 7.16 -1.95
CA ALA A 18 -2.95 7.80 -2.53
C ALA A 18 -4.26 7.09 -2.14
N ALA A 19 -4.28 5.75 -2.16
CA ALA A 19 -5.41 4.94 -1.71
C ALA A 19 -5.72 5.16 -0.22
N TYR A 20 -4.68 5.23 0.62
CA TYR A 20 -4.82 5.56 2.03
C TYR A 20 -5.40 6.96 2.26
N GLU A 21 -4.93 7.97 1.54
CA GLU A 21 -5.44 9.34 1.64
C GLU A 21 -6.92 9.42 1.24
N ARG A 22 -7.32 8.73 0.17
CA ARG A 22 -8.73 8.60 -0.24
C ARG A 22 -9.58 7.95 0.86
N ALA A 23 -9.13 6.80 1.37
CA ALA A 23 -9.81 6.11 2.46
C ALA A 23 -9.88 6.94 3.76
N ALA A 24 -8.86 7.75 4.05
CA ALA A 24 -8.86 8.65 5.19
C ALA A 24 -9.83 9.83 4.99
N ALA A 25 -9.93 10.36 3.76
CA ALA A 25 -10.90 11.39 3.40
C ALA A 25 -12.36 10.89 3.54
N GLU A 26 -12.60 9.61 3.27
CA GLU A 26 -13.90 8.95 3.47
C GLU A 26 -14.17 8.57 4.94
N GLY A 27 -13.20 8.75 5.85
CA GLY A 27 -13.32 8.39 7.26
C GLY A 27 -13.21 6.88 7.54
N LEU A 28 -12.80 6.07 6.56
CA LEU A 28 -12.59 4.64 6.71
C LEU A 28 -11.32 4.32 7.50
N LEU A 29 -10.28 5.15 7.32
CA LEU A 29 -9.01 5.07 8.03
C LEU A 29 -8.71 6.39 8.79
N PRO A 30 -8.08 6.33 9.96
CA PRO A 30 -7.65 7.52 10.67
C PRO A 30 -6.63 8.31 9.85
N ALA A 31 -6.90 9.59 9.60
CA ALA A 31 -5.95 10.51 8.97
C ALA A 31 -4.78 10.82 9.93
N GLY A 32 -3.60 11.07 9.36
CA GLY A 32 -2.41 11.48 10.12
C GLY A 32 -1.52 10.36 10.63
N ALA A 33 -1.81 9.09 10.30
CA ALA A 33 -0.82 8.03 10.49
C ALA A 33 0.25 8.09 9.39
N GLU A 34 1.48 8.40 9.77
CA GLU A 34 2.65 8.20 8.90
C GLU A 34 3.03 6.72 8.90
N VAL A 35 2.45 5.97 7.96
CA VAL A 35 2.78 4.58 7.76
C VAL A 35 3.75 4.48 6.58
N LYS A 36 5.01 4.13 6.85
CA LYS A 36 5.95 3.78 5.78
C LYS A 36 5.61 2.38 5.27
N ALA A 37 5.08 2.30 4.05
CA ALA A 37 5.04 1.04 3.30
C ALA A 37 6.47 0.60 2.99
N THR A 38 6.85 -0.60 3.42
CA THR A 38 8.01 -1.27 2.83
C THR A 38 7.50 -2.19 1.73
N ILE A 39 7.97 -1.98 0.51
CA ILE A 39 7.64 -2.84 -0.62
C ILE A 39 8.81 -3.77 -0.85
N GLU A 40 8.57 -5.06 -0.81
CA GLU A 40 9.56 -6.11 -0.98
C GLU A 40 9.09 -7.15 -2.00
N ILE A 41 10.03 -7.92 -2.53
CA ILE A 41 9.70 -9.04 -3.41
C ILE A 41 9.42 -10.23 -2.50
N PRO A 42 8.22 -10.83 -2.55
CA PRO A 42 7.90 -11.97 -1.72
C PRO A 42 8.83 -13.14 -2.06
N LYS A 43 9.19 -13.92 -1.03
CA LYS A 43 10.00 -15.14 -1.21
C LYS A 43 9.31 -16.19 -2.09
N ASP A 44 7.98 -16.19 -2.06
CA ASP A 44 7.15 -17.06 -2.87
C ASP A 44 6.54 -16.25 -4.01
N VAL A 45 6.89 -16.62 -5.25
CA VAL A 45 6.42 -15.96 -6.47
C VAL A 45 4.91 -16.15 -6.71
N THR A 46 4.27 -17.10 -6.01
CA THR A 46 2.82 -17.27 -6.06
C THR A 46 2.06 -16.17 -5.32
N HIS A 47 2.73 -15.40 -4.47
CA HIS A 47 2.14 -14.25 -3.76
C HIS A 47 2.21 -12.93 -4.54
N GLY A 48 2.60 -12.99 -5.82
CA GLY A 48 2.73 -11.85 -6.72
C GLY A 48 4.16 -11.32 -6.81
N ASP A 49 4.36 -10.30 -7.64
CA ASP A 49 5.68 -9.75 -7.91
C ASP A 49 6.19 -8.83 -6.79
N TYR A 50 5.26 -8.19 -6.06
CA TYR A 50 5.56 -7.25 -4.99
C TYR A 50 4.58 -7.41 -3.83
N ALA A 51 5.12 -7.31 -2.60
CA ALA A 51 4.36 -7.31 -1.37
C ALA A 51 4.57 -5.99 -0.61
N SER A 52 3.49 -5.38 -0.13
CA SER A 52 3.53 -4.17 0.69
C SER A 52 3.21 -4.48 2.14
N SER A 53 4.10 -4.12 3.06
CA SER A 53 3.90 -4.30 4.51
C SER A 53 3.08 -3.19 5.17
N PHE A 54 2.53 -2.25 4.38
CA PHE A 54 1.80 -1.07 4.88
C PHE A 54 0.68 -1.44 5.85
N ALA A 55 -0.12 -2.46 5.52
CA ALA A 55 -1.21 -2.91 6.36
C ALA A 55 -0.75 -3.35 7.77
N MET A 56 0.40 -4.02 7.84
CA MET A 56 0.98 -4.50 9.09
C MET A 56 1.61 -3.36 9.89
N ALA A 57 2.36 -2.48 9.24
CA ALA A 57 2.96 -1.31 9.87
C ALA A 57 1.90 -0.31 10.37
N GLY A 58 0.83 -0.15 9.59
CA GLY A 58 -0.29 0.74 9.87
C GLY A 58 -1.24 0.22 10.94
N ALA A 59 -1.26 -1.09 11.23
CA ALA A 59 -2.20 -1.66 12.21
C ALA A 59 -2.13 -1.00 13.60
N LYS A 60 -0.91 -0.72 14.08
CA LYS A 60 -0.70 -0.05 15.37
C LYS A 60 -1.05 1.43 15.31
N ALA A 61 -0.62 2.12 14.25
CA ALA A 61 -0.85 3.55 14.07
C ALA A 61 -2.35 3.86 13.85
N LEU A 62 -3.03 3.00 13.10
CA LEU A 62 -4.44 3.15 12.74
C LEU A 62 -5.39 2.47 13.72
N ARG A 63 -4.87 1.70 14.70
CA ARG A 63 -5.62 0.86 15.65
C ARG A 63 -6.71 0.00 14.99
N LYS A 64 -6.43 -0.51 13.79
CA LYS A 64 -7.32 -1.37 13.00
C LYS A 64 -6.62 -2.69 12.70
N ALA A 65 -7.40 -3.73 12.43
CA ALA A 65 -6.83 -5.00 12.01
C ALA A 65 -6.08 -4.82 10.68
N PRO A 66 -4.86 -5.39 10.52
CA PRO A 66 -4.09 -5.28 9.27
C PRO A 66 -4.93 -5.65 8.05
N ARG A 67 -5.75 -6.71 8.17
CA ARG A 67 -6.62 -7.18 7.10
C ARG A 67 -7.66 -6.15 6.67
N GLN A 68 -8.28 -5.44 7.62
CA GLN A 68 -9.23 -4.37 7.31
C GLN A 68 -8.54 -3.20 6.60
N ILE A 69 -7.32 -2.84 7.03
CA ILE A 69 -6.54 -1.79 6.38
C ILE A 69 -6.21 -2.20 4.94
N ALA A 70 -5.78 -3.44 4.74
CA ALA A 70 -5.50 -3.98 3.41
C ALA A 70 -6.73 -3.96 2.51
N GLU A 71 -7.90 -4.42 3.01
CA GLU A 71 -9.16 -4.42 2.25
C GLU A 71 -9.57 -3.01 1.83
N VAL A 72 -9.49 -2.04 2.74
CA VAL A 72 -9.82 -0.63 2.45
C VAL A 72 -8.84 -0.03 1.45
N ILE A 73 -7.55 -0.32 1.59
CA ILE A 73 -6.55 0.18 0.64
C ILE A 73 -6.77 -0.42 -0.73
N VAL A 74 -6.99 -1.73 -0.83
CA VAL A 74 -7.25 -2.44 -2.10
C VAL A 74 -8.52 -1.91 -2.76
N SER A 75 -9.57 -1.59 -2.00
CA SER A 75 -10.81 -1.03 -2.57
C SER A 75 -10.64 0.40 -3.11
N HIS A 76 -9.63 1.14 -2.64
CA HIS A 76 -9.31 2.49 -3.10
C HIS A 76 -8.06 2.54 -4.00
N LEU A 77 -7.49 1.37 -4.31
CA LEU A 77 -6.29 1.25 -5.09
C LEU A 77 -6.64 1.42 -6.56
N ASP A 78 -6.01 2.40 -7.18
CA ASP A 78 -6.29 2.81 -8.54
C ASP A 78 -5.10 2.43 -9.40
N LEU A 79 -5.20 1.26 -10.04
CA LEU A 79 -4.15 0.70 -10.87
C LEU A 79 -4.18 1.25 -12.31
N ALA A 80 -5.19 2.06 -12.66
CA ALA A 80 -5.37 2.53 -14.02
C ALA A 80 -4.17 3.38 -14.49
N GLY A 81 -3.51 2.94 -15.57
CA GLY A 81 -2.34 3.63 -16.13
C GLY A 81 -1.03 3.39 -15.38
N THR A 82 -0.97 2.36 -14.54
CA THR A 82 0.22 1.98 -13.78
C THR A 82 0.92 0.75 -14.38
N PHE A 83 2.07 0.35 -13.85
CA PHE A 83 2.76 -0.88 -14.29
C PHE A 83 2.05 -2.19 -13.83
N PHE A 84 0.86 -2.08 -13.22
CA PHE A 84 0.15 -3.16 -12.52
C PHE A 84 -1.31 -3.26 -12.97
#